data_AF-A0A3A6PY56-F1
#
_entry.id   AF-A0A3A6PY56-F1
#
_cell.length_a   1.000
_cell.length_b   1.000
_cell.length_c   1.000
_cell.angle_alpha   90.00
_cell.angle_beta   90.00
_cell.angle_gamma   90.00
#
_symmetry.space_group_name_H-M   'P 1'
#
loop_
_entity.id
_entity.type
_entity.pdbx_description
1 polymer ?
#
loop_
_entity_poly.entity_id
_entity_poly.type
_entity_poly.pdbx_seq_one_letter_code
_entity_poly.pdbx_strand_id
1 'polypeptide(L)'
;MNHVPDSVVTAIDTFGEQLLLGDASAVSGTLRNDLQIEISPPDGSTAVCRYKAVHTQSPPTLRDRGSFVTTIVDGVDSRLQQWGIDPPAAYRYVDTVNDTHHYEGTLQLP
;
A
#
# COMPACT_ATOMS: atom_id res chain seq x y z
N MET A 1 -3.11 -17.38 -8.11
CA MET A 1 -3.26 -16.92 -6.73
C MET A 1 -1.91 -16.36 -6.31
N ASN A 2 -1.69 -15.05 -6.51
CA ASN A 2 -0.43 -14.42 -6.09
C ASN A 2 -0.61 -13.99 -4.63
N HIS A 3 0.26 -14.48 -3.77
CA HIS A 3 0.15 -14.39 -2.33
C HIS A 3 0.71 -13.04 -1.86
N VAL A 4 -0.10 -12.21 -1.21
CA VAL A 4 0.41 -11.10 -0.39
C VAL A 4 1.14 -11.74 0.80
N PRO A 5 2.41 -11.41 1.09
CA PRO A 5 3.13 -12.06 2.18
C PRO A 5 2.40 -11.93 3.52
N ASP A 6 2.42 -13.00 4.34
CA ASP A 6 1.73 -13.02 5.64
C ASP A 6 2.14 -11.86 6.54
N SER A 7 3.41 -11.47 6.50
CA SER A 7 3.92 -10.32 7.25
C SER A 7 3.22 -9.01 6.87
N VAL A 8 2.87 -8.83 5.60
CA VAL A 8 2.13 -7.65 5.14
C VAL A 8 0.67 -7.74 5.52
N VAL A 9 0.07 -8.94 5.45
CA VAL A 9 -1.30 -9.15 5.94
C VAL A 9 -1.40 -8.82 7.42
N THR A 10 -0.48 -9.32 8.25
CA THR A 10 -0.39 -9.00 9.67
C THR A 10 -0.20 -7.51 9.91
N ALA A 11 0.64 -6.83 9.13
CA ALA A 11 0.83 -5.38 9.27
C ALA A 11 -0.45 -4.59 8.97
N ILE A 12 -1.21 -4.98 7.94
CA ILE A 12 -2.51 -4.39 7.62
C ILE A 12 -3.53 -4.68 8.73
N ASP A 13 -3.53 -5.88 9.29
CA ASP A 13 -4.42 -6.23 10.40
C ASP A 13 -4.11 -5.44 11.66
N THR A 14 -2.84 -5.29 12.01
CA THR A 14 -2.42 -4.42 13.12
C THR A 14 -2.85 -2.98 12.88
N PHE A 15 -2.72 -2.47 11.65
CA PHE A 15 -3.19 -1.13 11.30
C PHE A 15 -4.71 -1.00 11.47
N GLY A 16 -5.48 -1.96 10.98
CA GLY A 16 -6.94 -2.04 11.16
C GLY A 16 -7.37 -2.09 12.61
N GLU A 17 -6.70 -2.89 13.43
CA GLU A 17 -6.92 -2.97 14.88
C GLU A 17 -6.63 -1.65 15.58
N GLN A 18 -5.52 -0.99 15.24
CA GLN A 18 -5.14 0.29 15.84
C GLN A 18 -6.09 1.43 15.43
N LEU A 19 -6.65 1.38 14.22
CA LEU A 19 -7.70 2.32 13.78
C LEU A 19 -8.93 2.26 14.68
N LEU A 20 -9.38 1.05 15.05
CA LEU A 20 -10.50 0.88 15.98
C LEU A 20 -10.22 1.43 17.37
N LEU A 21 -8.96 1.47 17.78
CA LEU A 21 -8.51 2.02 19.05
C LEU A 21 -8.23 3.54 19.00
N GLY A 22 -8.27 4.14 17.81
CA GLY A 22 -7.94 5.56 17.59
C GLY A 22 -6.45 5.89 17.74
N ASP A 23 -5.57 4.88 17.65
CA ASP A 23 -4.11 5.01 17.82
C ASP A 23 -3.35 4.38 16.63
N ALA A 24 -3.90 4.58 15.43
CA ALA A 24 -3.32 4.08 14.19
C ALA A 24 -1.91 4.65 13.99
N SER A 25 -0.93 3.75 14.00
CA SER A 25 0.47 4.07 13.73
C SER A 25 0.84 3.71 12.31
N ALA A 26 1.90 4.33 11.79
CA ALA A 26 2.43 3.97 10.48
C ALA A 26 2.90 2.50 10.47
N VAL A 27 2.49 1.76 9.45
CA VAL A 27 2.93 0.38 9.22
C VAL A 27 3.67 0.27 7.90
N SER A 28 4.60 -0.68 7.81
CA SER A 28 5.32 -0.96 6.57
C SER A 28 5.57 -2.44 6.39
N GLY A 29 5.80 -2.86 5.15
CA GLY A 29 6.03 -4.26 4.84
C GLY A 29 6.63 -4.49 3.46
N THR A 30 7.27 -5.63 3.31
CA THR A 30 7.89 -6.05 2.05
C THR A 30 6.96 -7.01 1.32
N LEU A 31 6.45 -6.59 0.16
CA LEU A 31 5.61 -7.42 -0.71
C LEU A 31 6.47 -8.34 -1.59
N ARG A 32 7.63 -7.83 -2.02
CA ARG A 32 8.66 -8.51 -2.80
C ARG A 32 10.00 -7.80 -2.61
N ASN A 33 11.11 -8.43 -2.99
CA ASN A 33 12.46 -7.85 -2.88
C ASN A 33 12.61 -6.44 -3.49
N ASP A 34 11.79 -6.10 -4.48
CA ASP A 34 11.78 -4.83 -5.20
C ASP A 34 10.47 -4.04 -5.04
N LEU A 35 9.60 -4.45 -4.10
CA LEU A 35 8.32 -3.80 -3.83
C LEU A 35 8.01 -3.80 -2.34
N GLN A 36 7.97 -2.62 -1.76
CA GLN A 36 7.58 -2.40 -0.37
C GLN A 36 6.32 -1.53 -0.31
N ILE A 37 5.60 -1.62 0.80
CA ILE A 37 4.43 -0.81 1.11
C ILE A 37 4.65 -0.11 2.44
N GLU A 38 4.14 1.11 2.55
CA GLU A 38 4.06 1.90 3.75
C GLU A 38 2.68 2.55 3.81
N ILE A 39 2.00 2.42 4.95
CA ILE A 39 0.71 3.06 5.21
C ILE A 39 0.90 3.96 6.41
N SER A 40 0.70 5.25 6.22
CA SER A 40 0.86 6.26 7.27
C SER A 40 -0.43 7.07 7.39
N PRO A 41 -1.09 7.09 8.56
CA PRO A 41 -2.22 7.97 8.81
C PRO A 41 -1.69 9.38 9.16
N PRO A 42 -1.80 10.39 8.28
CA PRO A 42 -1.48 11.77 8.66
C PRO A 42 -2.50 12.34 9.64
N ASP A 43 -3.72 11.82 9.62
CA ASP A 43 -4.85 12.21 10.46
C ASP A 43 -5.77 11.00 10.70
N GLY A 44 -6.83 11.18 11.51
CA GLY A 44 -7.77 10.11 11.85
C GLY A 44 -8.82 9.79 10.79
N SER A 45 -8.80 10.45 9.62
CA SER A 45 -9.82 10.30 8.56
C SER A 45 -9.26 9.73 7.25
N THR A 46 -7.96 9.87 7.02
CA THR A 46 -7.28 9.38 5.82
C THR A 46 -5.96 8.73 6.16
N ALA A 47 -5.45 7.88 5.27
CA ALA A 47 -4.08 7.38 5.32
C ALA A 47 -3.40 7.50 3.96
N VAL A 48 -2.10 7.83 3.96
CA VAL A 48 -1.28 7.79 2.75
C VAL A 48 -0.71 6.38 2.64
N CYS A 49 -1.06 5.69 1.55
CA CYS A 49 -0.44 4.44 1.17
C CYS A 49 0.60 4.70 0.08
N ARG A 50 1.85 4.37 0.38
CA ARG A 50 3.00 4.52 -0.50
C ARG A 50 3.59 3.15 -0.84
N TYR A 51 3.70 2.87 -2.13
CA TYR A 51 4.49 1.77 -2.63
C TYR A 51 5.86 2.25 -3.08
N LYS A 52 6.89 1.52 -2.69
CA LYS A 52 8.29 1.77 -3.07
C LYS A 52 8.75 0.67 -3.99
N ALA A 53 9.04 1.01 -5.25
CA ALA A 53 9.35 0.06 -6.29
C ALA A 53 10.76 0.30 -6.86
N VAL A 54 11.65 -0.68 -6.75
CA VAL A 54 12.97 -0.62 -7.38
C VAL A 54 12.84 -1.18 -8.80
N HIS A 55 12.93 -0.34 -9.81
CA HIS A 55 12.81 -0.75 -11.20
C HIS A 55 13.47 0.26 -12.16
N THR A 56 13.66 -0.14 -13.41
CA THR A 56 14.17 0.74 -14.48
C THR A 56 13.07 1.57 -15.16
N GLN A 57 11.81 1.33 -14.81
CA GLN A 57 10.65 1.96 -15.44
C GLN A 57 9.69 2.48 -14.38
N SER A 58 9.21 3.70 -14.60
CA SER A 58 8.26 4.40 -13.75
C SER A 58 6.98 4.76 -14.52
N PRO A 59 6.11 3.79 -14.83
CA PRO A 59 4.84 4.11 -15.47
C PRO A 59 3.99 5.05 -14.58
N PRO A 60 2.97 5.74 -15.12
CA PRO A 60 2.20 6.73 -14.37
C PRO A 60 1.45 6.16 -13.16
N THR A 61 1.05 4.88 -13.21
CA THR A 61 0.44 4.17 -12.09
C THR A 61 1.14 2.86 -11.78
N LEU A 62 1.04 2.42 -10.53
CA LEU A 62 1.69 1.18 -10.08
C LEU A 62 1.16 -0.06 -10.84
N ARG A 63 -0.13 -0.07 -11.20
CA ARG A 63 -0.76 -1.21 -11.91
C ARG A 63 -0.30 -1.31 -13.36
N ASP A 64 0.04 -0.20 -14.00
CA ASP A 64 0.62 -0.18 -15.35
C ASP A 64 1.98 -0.88 -15.45
N ARG A 65 2.61 -1.21 -14.30
CA ARG A 65 3.86 -1.98 -14.22
C ARG A 65 3.70 -3.44 -14.65
N GLY A 66 2.47 -3.97 -14.65
CA GLY A 66 2.17 -5.30 -15.18
C GLY A 66 1.25 -6.14 -14.30
N SER A 67 0.82 -7.28 -14.84
CA SER A 67 -0.20 -8.16 -14.23
C SER A 67 0.20 -8.71 -12.86
N PHE A 68 1.49 -8.99 -12.65
CA PHE A 68 1.97 -9.52 -11.38
C PHE A 68 1.87 -8.48 -10.24
N VAL A 69 2.30 -7.24 -10.50
CA VAL A 69 2.18 -6.13 -9.54
C VAL A 69 0.71 -5.83 -9.29
N THR A 70 -0.10 -5.81 -10.34
CA THR A 70 -1.55 -5.62 -10.23
C THR A 70 -2.18 -6.63 -9.27
N THR A 71 -1.86 -7.92 -9.38
CA THR A 71 -2.43 -8.94 -8.48
C THR A 71 -2.01 -8.73 -7.01
N ILE A 72 -0.77 -8.30 -6.76
CA ILE A 72 -0.30 -8.01 -5.40
C ILE A 72 -1.07 -6.81 -4.83
N VAL A 73 -1.19 -5.74 -5.60
CA VAL A 73 -1.91 -4.52 -5.18
C VAL A 73 -3.38 -4.84 -4.93
N ASP A 74 -4.03 -5.62 -5.80
CA ASP A 74 -5.42 -6.02 -5.63
C ASP A 74 -5.62 -6.89 -4.38
N GLY A 75 -4.63 -7.74 -4.03
CA GLY A 75 -4.65 -8.51 -2.79
C GLY A 75 -4.53 -7.62 -1.54
N VAL A 76 -3.67 -6.60 -1.58
CA VAL A 76 -3.55 -5.61 -0.50
C VAL A 76 -4.84 -4.80 -0.36
N ASP A 77 -5.36 -4.27 -1.47
CA ASP A 77 -6.61 -3.51 -1.51
C ASP A 77 -7.78 -4.34 -0.96
N SER A 78 -7.86 -5.63 -1.33
CA SER A 78 -8.88 -6.55 -0.82
C SER A 78 -8.75 -6.77 0.70
N ARG A 79 -7.54 -6.71 1.26
CA ARG A 79 -7.34 -6.83 2.72
C ARG A 79 -7.68 -5.53 3.44
N LEU A 80 -7.34 -4.37 2.87
CA LEU A 80 -7.72 -3.06 3.40
C LEU A 80 -9.24 -2.90 3.45
N GLN A 81 -9.94 -3.30 2.39
CA GLN A 81 -11.41 -3.26 2.32
C GLN A 81 -12.10 -4.12 3.38
N GLN A 82 -11.47 -5.22 3.83
CA GLN A 82 -12.01 -6.04 4.93
C GLN A 82 -12.05 -5.29 6.27
N TRP A 83 -11.21 -4.26 6.42
CA TRP A 83 -11.20 -3.36 7.57
C TRP A 83 -12.06 -2.10 7.33
N GLY A 84 -12.80 -2.02 6.22
CA GLY A 84 -13.59 -0.84 5.85
C GLY A 84 -12.74 0.33 5.34
N ILE A 85 -11.48 0.09 4.99
CA ILE A 85 -10.57 1.11 4.45
C ILE A 85 -10.73 1.10 2.92
N ASP A 86 -11.11 2.23 2.34
CA ASP A 86 -11.30 2.34 0.89
C ASP A 86 -9.99 2.74 0.18
N PRO A 87 -9.45 1.89 -0.72
CA PRO A 87 -8.26 2.22 -1.50
C PRO A 87 -8.54 3.24 -2.61
N PRO A 88 -7.53 4.00 -3.05
CA PRO A 88 -7.64 4.91 -4.19
C PRO A 88 -7.85 4.13 -5.49
N ALA A 89 -8.49 4.76 -6.47
CA ALA A 89 -8.64 4.19 -7.82
C ALA A 89 -7.28 3.85 -8.48
N ALA A 90 -6.23 4.60 -8.15
CA ALA A 90 -4.86 4.33 -8.61
C ALA A 90 -3.82 4.89 -7.65
N TYR A 91 -2.74 4.12 -7.46
CA TYR A 91 -1.50 4.60 -6.85
C TYR A 91 -0.63 5.24 -7.94
N ARG A 92 -0.48 6.56 -7.87
CA ARG A 92 0.18 7.36 -8.91
C ARG A 92 1.64 7.58 -8.57
N TYR A 93 2.48 7.56 -9.60
CA TYR A 93 3.89 7.93 -9.46
C TYR A 93 4.02 9.36 -8.92
N VAL A 94 4.84 9.54 -7.88
CA VAL A 94 5.09 10.84 -7.24
C VAL A 94 6.52 11.28 -7.51
N ASP A 95 7.49 10.47 -7.11
CA ASP A 95 8.92 10.77 -7.25
C ASP A 95 9.78 9.51 -7.32
N THR A 96 11.08 9.72 -7.49
CA THR A 96 12.09 8.67 -7.38
C THR A 96 13.16 9.11 -6.40
N VAL A 97 13.43 8.29 -5.40
CA VAL A 97 14.46 8.52 -4.38
C VAL A 97 15.41 7.33 -4.39
N ASN A 98 16.70 7.56 -4.64
CA ASN A 98 17.73 6.51 -4.66
C ASN A 98 17.31 5.28 -5.51
N ASP A 99 16.98 5.52 -6.78
CA ASP A 99 16.52 4.49 -7.74
C ASP A 99 15.25 3.72 -7.33
N THR A 100 14.51 4.25 -6.35
CA THR A 100 13.25 3.69 -5.87
C THR A 100 12.11 4.63 -6.24
N HIS A 101 11.21 4.16 -7.09
CA HIS A 101 10.02 4.89 -7.51
C HIS A 101 8.97 4.83 -6.42
N HIS A 102 8.41 5.98 -6.03
CA HIS A 102 7.31 6.05 -5.09
C HIS A 102 5.98 6.24 -5.83
N TYR A 103 5.01 5.43 -5.43
CA TYR A 103 3.64 5.50 -5.89
C TYR A 103 2.74 5.73 -4.70
N GLU A 104 1.92 6.76 -4.74
CA GLU A 104 1.07 7.12 -3.60
C GLU A 104 -0.39 7.15 -3.98
N GLY A 105 -1.22 6.89 -2.97
CA GLY A 105 -2.62 7.26 -3.01
C GLY A 105 -3.23 7.30 -1.62
N THR A 106 -4.33 8.03 -1.52
CA THR A 106 -5.02 8.26 -0.26
C THR A 106 -6.05 7.17 -0.02
N LEU A 107 -5.92 6.48 1.10
CA LEU A 107 -6.92 5.58 1.67
C LEU A 107 -7.95 6.40 2.45
N GLN A 108 -9.23 6.04 2.35
CA GLN A 108 -10.26 6.58 3.25
C GLN A 108 -10.44 5.63 4.43
N LEU A 109 -10.40 6.18 5.64
CA LEU A 109 -10.61 5.42 6.87
C LEU A 109 -12.12 5.43 7.24
N PRO A 110 -12.61 4.39 7.91
CA PRO A 110 -14.02 4.27 8.30
C PRO A 110 -14.48 5.25 9.38
#